data_AF-A0A2G3A0T7-F1
#
_entry.id   AF-A0A2G3A0T7-F1
#
_cell.length_a   1.000
_cell.length_b   1.000
_cell.length_c   1.000
_cell.angle_alpha   90.00
_cell.angle_beta   90.00
_cell.angle_gamma   90.00
#
_symmetry.space_group_name_H-M   'P 1'
#
loop_
_entity.id
_entity.type
_entity.pdbx_description
1 polymer ?
#
loop_
_entity_poly.entity_id
_entity_poly.type
_entity_poly.pdbx_seq_one_letter_code
_entity_poly.pdbx_strand_id
1 'polypeptide(L)'
;MPKFEKYDVHGDPVTHLRRYCNQLRGSRGKEELLMAYFDESLSGKSFIEVLKMGEMIEDRIKTGHIVSFAILKATTQTIQKGSRSVRGKKYEEDASGLMFLLVSASTKHDHDDDDDHDHDHDHDDDDDDHNPKPPKSCTKECVRDSNGDMLQMGTNYYVQPIFPDEAWGFELASISNDIDKPCPLGIVQEDYYPGTPLLFSHANSEKGAIRLSTDLNIDYNLSYTVCTKSKDVIWTVGPYDRRAQSYFLVLGGVKGNPGRKTIRNWFKIEVFGDNYKIRYCPSVCWNCKVVCKDVGVIEYNGQKRLGLSDFPVEVKFVKDA
;
A
#
# COMPACT_ATOMS: atom_id res chain seq x y z
N MET A 1 -13.18 16.69 -26.37
CA MET A 1 -13.54 15.64 -25.39
C MET A 1 -12.58 14.49 -25.56
N PRO A 2 -12.03 13.90 -24.48
CA PRO A 2 -11.24 12.68 -24.60
C PRO A 2 -12.13 11.58 -25.20
N LYS A 3 -11.61 10.84 -26.18
CA LYS A 3 -12.29 9.69 -26.76
C LYS A 3 -11.95 8.48 -25.90
N PHE A 4 -12.93 7.89 -25.23
CA PHE A 4 -12.78 6.66 -24.46
C PHE A 4 -13.21 5.47 -25.33
N GLU A 5 -12.44 4.38 -25.29
CA GLU A 5 -12.79 3.13 -25.98
C GLU A 5 -13.87 2.38 -25.22
N LYS A 6 -14.92 1.92 -25.94
CA LYS A 6 -15.96 1.06 -25.38
C LYS A 6 -15.40 -0.35 -25.20
N TYR A 7 -15.79 -1.03 -24.12
CA TYR A 7 -15.47 -2.44 -23.92
C TYR A 7 -16.19 -3.29 -24.97
N ASP A 8 -15.44 -4.05 -25.76
CA ASP A 8 -15.95 -4.84 -26.89
C ASP A 8 -16.26 -6.30 -26.52
N VAL A 9 -16.37 -6.60 -25.22
CA VAL A 9 -16.67 -7.93 -24.67
C VAL A 9 -15.52 -8.94 -24.84
N HIS A 10 -14.40 -8.56 -25.47
CA HIS A 10 -13.21 -9.38 -25.59
C HIS A 10 -12.05 -8.82 -24.76
N GLY A 11 -11.47 -9.66 -23.90
CA GLY A 11 -10.38 -9.30 -22.98
C GLY A 11 -10.81 -9.24 -21.52
N ASP A 12 -9.85 -9.00 -20.62
CA ASP A 12 -10.10 -9.00 -19.18
C ASP A 12 -10.89 -7.74 -18.73
N PRO A 13 -12.10 -7.90 -18.15
CA PRO A 13 -12.90 -6.78 -17.64
C PRO A 13 -12.18 -5.96 -16.57
N VAL A 14 -11.30 -6.58 -15.77
CA VAL A 14 -10.56 -5.90 -14.69
C VAL A 14 -9.52 -4.95 -15.28
N THR A 15 -8.82 -5.38 -16.33
CA THR A 15 -7.88 -4.56 -17.09
C THR A 15 -8.57 -3.38 -17.78
N HIS A 16 -9.76 -3.61 -18.37
CA HIS A 16 -10.53 -2.54 -18.99
C HIS A 16 -11.00 -1.49 -17.96
N LEU A 17 -11.52 -1.96 -16.81
CA LEU A 17 -11.96 -1.08 -15.72
C LEU A 17 -10.78 -0.28 -15.15
N ARG A 18 -9.62 -0.91 -14.99
CA ARG A 18 -8.39 -0.25 -14.51
C ARG A 18 -7.91 0.83 -15.48
N ARG A 19 -7.91 0.54 -16.80
CA ARG A 19 -7.58 1.53 -17.84
C ARG A 19 -8.55 2.71 -17.83
N TYR A 20 -9.84 2.44 -17.68
CA TYR A 20 -10.87 3.48 -17.55
C TYR A 20 -10.62 4.37 -16.31
N CYS A 21 -10.45 3.79 -15.12
CA CYS A 21 -10.14 4.53 -13.90
C CYS A 21 -8.85 5.38 -14.00
N ASN A 22 -7.83 4.87 -14.71
CA ASN A 22 -6.58 5.60 -14.92
C ASN A 22 -6.75 6.82 -15.86
N GLN A 23 -7.60 6.72 -16.89
CA GLN A 23 -7.91 7.86 -17.78
C GLN A 23 -8.80 8.91 -17.09
N LEU A 24 -9.53 8.53 -16.03
CA LEU A 24 -10.33 9.46 -15.21
C LEU A 24 -9.51 10.33 -14.27
N ARG A 25 -8.29 9.95 -13.90
CA ARG A 25 -7.41 10.72 -12.98
C ARG A 25 -7.09 12.14 -13.47
N GLY A 26 -7.29 12.44 -14.75
CA GLY A 26 -7.12 13.80 -15.32
C GLY A 26 -8.38 14.67 -15.40
N SER A 27 -9.54 14.20 -14.93
CA SER A 27 -10.85 14.82 -15.19
C SER A 27 -11.51 15.35 -13.91
N ARG A 28 -11.04 16.48 -13.38
CA ARG A 28 -11.63 17.09 -12.17
C ARG A 28 -12.99 17.77 -12.49
N GLY A 29 -14.07 17.38 -11.80
CA GLY A 29 -15.38 18.09 -11.82
C GLY A 29 -16.40 17.64 -12.87
N LYS A 30 -16.44 16.35 -13.24
CA LYS A 30 -17.43 15.80 -14.20
C LYS A 30 -18.12 14.53 -13.67
N GLU A 31 -18.24 14.36 -12.35
CA GLU A 31 -18.76 13.14 -11.72
C GLU A 31 -20.15 12.71 -12.24
N GLU A 32 -21.05 13.66 -12.52
CA GLU A 32 -22.41 13.37 -13.02
C GLU A 32 -22.42 12.79 -14.45
N LEU A 33 -21.55 13.29 -15.32
CA LEU A 33 -21.37 12.78 -16.69
C LEU A 33 -20.73 11.37 -16.69
N LEU A 34 -19.96 11.06 -15.66
CA LEU A 34 -19.28 9.78 -15.47
C LEU A 34 -20.22 8.70 -14.92
N MET A 35 -21.12 9.06 -14.01
CA MET A 35 -22.17 8.16 -13.53
C MET A 35 -23.17 7.82 -14.65
N ALA A 36 -23.55 8.80 -15.48
CA ALA A 36 -24.40 8.57 -16.65
C ALA A 36 -23.74 7.63 -17.68
N TYR A 37 -22.42 7.73 -17.87
CA TYR A 37 -21.66 6.87 -18.79
C TYR A 37 -21.42 5.46 -18.23
N PHE A 38 -21.28 5.34 -16.90
CA PHE A 38 -21.22 4.05 -16.21
C PHE A 38 -22.53 3.29 -16.37
N ASP A 39 -23.67 3.96 -16.16
CA ASP A 39 -25.00 3.40 -16.47
C ASP A 39 -25.12 2.99 -17.96
N GLU A 40 -24.61 3.80 -18.89
CA GLU A 40 -24.60 3.48 -20.33
C GLU A 40 -23.72 2.24 -20.64
N SER A 41 -22.62 2.05 -19.90
CA SER A 41 -21.71 0.90 -19.98
C SER A 41 -22.28 -0.40 -19.40
N LEU A 42 -23.37 -0.32 -18.63
CA LEU A 42 -24.11 -1.48 -18.12
C LEU A 42 -25.18 -1.97 -19.12
N SER A 43 -25.51 -1.17 -20.15
CA SER A 43 -26.47 -1.59 -21.17
C SER A 43 -25.90 -2.75 -22.01
N GLY A 44 -26.58 -3.90 -21.96
CA GLY A 44 -26.20 -5.12 -22.70
C GLY A 44 -25.39 -6.16 -21.92
N LYS A 45 -25.14 -5.99 -20.62
CA LYS A 45 -24.49 -7.02 -19.78
C LYS A 45 -25.47 -8.14 -19.42
N SER A 46 -24.96 -9.36 -19.30
CA SER A 46 -25.77 -10.50 -18.87
C SER A 46 -26.02 -10.45 -17.36
N PHE A 47 -27.20 -10.89 -16.92
CA PHE A 47 -27.61 -10.94 -15.51
C PHE A 47 -26.57 -11.65 -14.61
N ILE A 48 -25.87 -12.67 -15.15
CA ILE A 48 -24.83 -13.42 -14.45
C ILE A 48 -23.59 -12.56 -14.12
N GLU A 49 -23.24 -11.60 -14.98
CA GLU A 49 -22.11 -10.70 -14.74
C GLU A 49 -22.44 -9.66 -13.67
N VAL A 50 -23.70 -9.25 -13.59
CA VAL A 50 -24.22 -8.37 -12.54
C VAL A 50 -24.26 -9.10 -11.20
N LEU A 51 -24.68 -10.37 -11.17
CA LEU A 51 -24.67 -11.21 -9.98
C LEU A 51 -23.24 -11.41 -9.42
N LYS A 52 -22.27 -11.69 -10.29
CA LYS A 52 -20.85 -11.83 -9.89
C LYS A 52 -20.28 -10.56 -9.25
N MET A 53 -20.66 -9.39 -9.75
CA MET A 53 -20.26 -8.11 -9.14
C MET A 53 -20.94 -7.90 -7.77
N GLY A 54 -22.19 -8.33 -7.61
CA GLY A 54 -22.90 -8.31 -6.33
C GLY A 54 -22.26 -9.21 -5.27
N GLU A 55 -21.94 -10.45 -5.63
CA GLU A 55 -21.29 -11.43 -4.74
C GLU A 55 -19.91 -10.96 -4.26
N MET A 56 -19.11 -10.33 -5.14
CA MET A 56 -17.81 -9.76 -4.79
C MET A 56 -17.92 -8.55 -3.83
N ILE A 57 -19.01 -7.79 -3.91
CA ILE A 57 -19.29 -6.67 -2.99
C ILE A 57 -19.75 -7.23 -1.64
N GLU A 58 -20.60 -8.25 -1.65
CA GLU A 58 -21.09 -8.93 -0.44
C GLU A 58 -19.96 -9.60 0.35
N ASP A 59 -19.06 -10.32 -0.32
CA ASP A 59 -17.86 -10.93 0.29
C ASP A 59 -16.95 -9.89 0.94
N ARG A 60 -16.73 -8.74 0.28
CA ARG A 60 -15.91 -7.65 0.81
C ARG A 60 -16.57 -6.86 1.95
N ILE A 61 -17.91 -6.89 2.06
CA ILE A 61 -18.65 -6.35 3.21
C ILE A 61 -18.58 -7.34 4.38
N LYS A 62 -18.82 -8.64 4.14
CA LYS A 62 -18.75 -9.70 5.16
C LYS A 62 -17.36 -9.86 5.78
N THR A 63 -16.31 -9.67 4.98
CA THR A 63 -14.91 -9.72 5.43
C THR A 63 -14.41 -8.40 6.04
N GLY A 64 -15.27 -7.37 6.13
CA GLY A 64 -14.91 -6.09 6.75
C GLY A 64 -13.94 -5.22 5.93
N HIS A 65 -13.68 -5.57 4.67
CA HIS A 65 -12.82 -4.81 3.75
C HIS A 65 -13.48 -3.54 3.19
N ILE A 66 -14.78 -3.33 3.43
CA ILE A 66 -15.51 -2.09 3.09
C ILE A 66 -16.10 -1.52 4.38
N VAL A 67 -15.47 -0.46 4.92
CA VAL A 67 -15.72 0.04 6.29
C VAL A 67 -16.70 1.22 6.36
N SER A 68 -17.51 1.48 5.33
CA SER A 68 -18.47 2.61 5.42
C SER A 68 -19.88 2.26 4.98
N PHE A 69 -20.50 1.43 5.82
CA PHE A 69 -21.95 1.30 5.93
C PHE A 69 -22.66 2.67 6.06
N ALA A 70 -22.02 3.68 6.67
CA ALA A 70 -22.57 5.02 6.82
C ALA A 70 -22.67 5.80 5.50
N ILE A 71 -21.68 5.67 4.61
CA ILE A 71 -21.70 6.31 3.27
C ILE A 71 -22.68 5.59 2.36
N LEU A 72 -22.74 4.25 2.41
CA LEU A 72 -23.74 3.49 1.65
C LEU A 72 -25.17 3.87 2.08
N LYS A 73 -25.43 3.89 3.40
CA LYS A 73 -26.74 4.23 3.99
C LYS A 73 -27.16 5.68 3.72
N ALA A 74 -26.22 6.64 3.72
CA ALA A 74 -26.48 8.04 3.39
C ALA A 74 -26.89 8.22 1.91
N THR A 75 -26.25 7.47 1.01
CA THR A 75 -26.54 7.47 -0.43
C THR A 75 -27.87 6.77 -0.74
N THR A 76 -28.20 5.67 -0.06
CA THR A 76 -29.51 5.01 -0.22
C THR A 76 -30.68 5.87 0.29
N GLN A 77 -30.50 6.59 1.41
CA GLN A 77 -31.53 7.48 1.98
C GLN A 77 -31.78 8.72 1.12
N THR A 78 -30.78 9.19 0.37
CA THR A 78 -30.93 10.30 -0.59
C THR A 78 -31.62 9.84 -1.88
N ILE A 79 -31.34 8.62 -2.35
CA ILE A 79 -32.04 8.01 -3.50
C ILE A 79 -33.53 7.78 -3.18
N GLN A 80 -33.87 7.30 -1.98
CA GLN A 80 -35.27 7.13 -1.55
C GLN A 80 -36.04 8.45 -1.43
N LYS A 81 -35.38 9.55 -1.03
CA LYS A 81 -36.01 10.88 -0.96
C LYS A 81 -36.13 11.58 -2.31
N GLY A 82 -35.37 11.14 -3.32
CA GLY A 82 -35.38 11.69 -4.67
C GLY A 82 -36.45 11.10 -5.61
N SER A 83 -37.08 9.98 -5.26
CA SER A 83 -38.07 9.34 -6.14
C SER A 83 -39.48 9.90 -5.94
N ARG A 84 -39.74 11.09 -6.49
CA ARG A 84 -41.09 11.47 -6.94
C ARG A 84 -40.98 12.09 -8.33
N SER A 85 -41.54 11.37 -9.31
CA SER A 85 -41.66 11.72 -10.74
C SER A 85 -40.39 11.39 -11.53
N VAL A 86 -40.32 10.38 -12.43
CA VAL A 86 -41.11 10.20 -13.66
C VAL A 86 -41.12 8.70 -14.08
N ARG A 87 -42.17 8.33 -14.81
CA ARG A 87 -42.67 7.00 -15.20
C ARG A 87 -41.70 6.12 -16.02
N GLY A 88 -41.18 5.06 -15.39
CA GLY A 88 -40.54 3.88 -15.99
C GLY A 88 -40.97 2.58 -15.30
N LYS A 89 -42.26 2.45 -14.97
CA LYS A 89 -42.83 1.40 -14.12
C LYS A 89 -42.87 0.03 -14.82
N LYS A 90 -41.77 -0.72 -14.75
CA LYS A 90 -41.81 -2.20 -14.63
C LYS A 90 -40.49 -2.79 -14.14
N TYR A 91 -39.35 -2.15 -14.42
CA TYR A 91 -38.02 -2.63 -13.99
C TYR A 91 -37.53 -2.00 -12.67
N GLU A 92 -38.19 -0.93 -12.23
CA GLU A 92 -37.84 -0.18 -11.01
C GLU A 92 -38.38 -0.85 -9.73
N GLU A 93 -39.51 -1.57 -9.83
CA GLU A 93 -40.08 -2.37 -8.74
C GLU A 93 -39.25 -3.62 -8.45
N ASP A 94 -38.71 -4.27 -9.50
CA ASP A 94 -37.84 -5.45 -9.34
C ASP A 94 -36.45 -5.07 -8.80
N ALA A 95 -35.87 -3.94 -9.24
CA ALA A 95 -34.61 -3.44 -8.71
C ALA A 95 -34.73 -2.91 -7.27
N SER A 96 -35.85 -2.27 -6.94
CA SER A 96 -36.15 -1.86 -5.56
C SER A 96 -36.43 -3.07 -4.67
N GLY A 97 -37.09 -4.12 -5.19
CA GLY A 97 -37.30 -5.38 -4.51
C GLY A 97 -36.01 -6.14 -4.21
N LEU A 98 -35.06 -6.14 -5.16
CA LEU A 98 -33.72 -6.71 -4.99
C LEU A 98 -32.90 -5.94 -3.95
N MET A 99 -32.94 -4.61 -3.97
CA MET A 99 -32.35 -3.76 -2.94
C MET A 99 -33.01 -3.95 -1.56
N PHE A 100 -34.33 -4.14 -1.50
CA PHE A 100 -35.06 -4.36 -0.26
C PHE A 100 -34.78 -5.74 0.35
N LEU A 101 -34.64 -6.80 -0.47
CA LEU A 101 -34.24 -8.14 -0.03
C LEU A 101 -32.79 -8.18 0.48
N LEU A 102 -31.87 -7.46 -0.19
CA LEU A 102 -30.47 -7.30 0.25
C LEU A 102 -30.36 -6.57 1.60
N VAL A 103 -31.21 -5.57 1.83
CA VAL A 103 -31.29 -4.83 3.11
C VAL A 103 -31.96 -5.67 4.21
N SER A 104 -33.00 -6.44 3.87
CA SER A 104 -33.74 -7.27 4.84
C SER A 104 -32.93 -8.47 5.32
N ALA A 105 -32.13 -9.09 4.44
CA ALA A 105 -31.19 -10.16 4.80
C ALA A 105 -30.09 -9.70 5.78
N SER A 106 -29.85 -8.39 5.88
CA SER A 106 -28.81 -7.78 6.73
C SER A 106 -29.29 -7.38 8.13
N THR A 107 -30.53 -7.68 8.52
CA THR A 107 -31.10 -7.31 9.85
C THR A 107 -31.35 -8.46 10.81
N LYS A 108 -30.87 -9.68 10.52
CA LYS A 108 -30.81 -10.75 11.52
C LYS A 108 -29.42 -10.81 12.13
N HIS A 109 -29.21 -10.06 13.20
CA HIS A 109 -28.41 -10.56 14.31
C HIS A 109 -29.40 -11.19 15.28
N ASP A 110 -29.21 -12.46 15.63
CA ASP A 110 -29.22 -12.91 17.02
C ASP A 110 -29.05 -14.44 17.12
N HIS A 111 -28.24 -14.81 18.11
CA HIS A 111 -28.18 -16.06 18.89
C HIS A 111 -27.24 -17.21 18.44
N ASP A 112 -26.30 -17.47 19.37
CA ASP A 112 -25.91 -18.78 19.95
C ASP A 112 -25.06 -19.72 19.06
N ASP A 113 -24.08 -20.50 19.51
CA ASP A 113 -23.53 -20.86 20.83
C ASP A 113 -22.11 -21.44 20.63
N ASP A 114 -21.44 -21.58 21.78
CA ASP A 114 -20.26 -22.36 22.17
C ASP A 114 -19.80 -23.57 21.31
N ASP A 115 -18.49 -23.85 21.34
CA ASP A 115 -18.00 -25.08 22.00
C ASP A 115 -16.46 -25.12 22.09
N ASP A 116 -16.02 -25.44 23.31
CA ASP A 116 -14.67 -25.77 23.75
C ASP A 116 -14.10 -27.01 23.05
N HIS A 117 -12.76 -27.10 22.97
CA HIS A 117 -12.05 -28.29 23.43
C HIS A 117 -10.56 -28.03 23.68
N ASP A 118 -10.19 -28.11 24.96
CA ASP A 118 -8.86 -28.47 25.44
C ASP A 118 -8.52 -29.92 25.09
N HIS A 119 -7.24 -30.20 24.80
CA HIS A 119 -6.52 -31.32 25.43
C HIS A 119 -5.00 -31.16 25.32
N ASP A 120 -4.37 -31.41 26.47
CA ASP A 120 -2.94 -31.36 26.80
C ASP A 120 -2.06 -32.49 26.21
N HIS A 121 -0.75 -32.27 26.41
CA HIS A 121 0.38 -33.23 26.48
C HIS A 121 0.93 -33.75 25.12
N ASP A 122 2.25 -33.77 24.86
CA ASP A 122 3.35 -34.26 25.69
C ASP A 122 4.68 -33.48 25.57
N HIS A 123 5.49 -33.66 26.62
CA HIS A 123 6.94 -33.48 26.67
C HIS A 123 7.65 -34.52 25.80
N ASP A 124 8.69 -34.11 25.08
CA ASP A 124 9.85 -34.96 24.78
C ASP A 124 11.12 -34.10 24.91
N ASP A 125 11.82 -34.32 26.03
CA ASP A 125 13.26 -34.14 26.13
C ASP A 125 13.91 -35.34 25.42
N ASP A 126 14.89 -35.12 24.54
CA ASP A 126 16.18 -35.84 24.56
C ASP A 126 17.12 -35.39 23.42
N ASP A 127 18.37 -35.20 23.86
CA ASP A 127 19.65 -35.39 23.17
C ASP A 127 20.16 -34.45 22.07
N ASP A 128 21.05 -33.56 22.54
CA ASP A 128 22.42 -33.35 22.07
C ASP A 128 22.80 -33.91 20.68
N ASP A 129 22.86 -33.01 19.68
CA ASP A 129 23.91 -33.07 18.65
C ASP A 129 24.47 -31.66 18.43
N HIS A 130 25.58 -31.40 19.11
CA HIS A 130 26.51 -30.32 18.84
C HIS A 130 27.17 -30.50 17.46
N ASN A 131 26.45 -30.10 16.41
CA ASN A 131 27.06 -29.73 15.15
C ASN A 131 26.57 -28.33 14.77
N PRO A 132 27.45 -27.32 14.62
CA PRO A 132 27.02 -26.02 14.14
C PRO A 132 26.51 -26.20 12.70
N LYS A 133 25.18 -26.23 12.57
CA LYS A 133 24.52 -26.15 11.26
C LYS A 133 25.17 -25.00 10.50
N PRO A 134 25.69 -25.23 9.28
CA PRO A 134 26.19 -24.14 8.45
C PRO A 134 25.07 -23.08 8.34
N PRO A 135 25.42 -21.78 8.32
CA PRO A 135 24.43 -20.71 8.40
C PRO A 135 23.35 -20.98 7.36
N LYS A 136 22.10 -21.14 7.81
CA LYS A 136 20.95 -21.48 6.97
C LYS A 136 21.01 -20.62 5.71
N SER A 137 21.29 -21.29 4.59
CA SER A 137 21.30 -20.69 3.27
C SER A 137 19.93 -20.04 3.04
N CYS A 138 19.94 -18.73 2.80
CA CYS A 138 18.77 -17.86 2.87
C CYS A 138 17.96 -17.83 1.55
N THR A 139 17.94 -18.93 0.80
CA THR A 139 17.58 -18.92 -0.63
C THR A 139 16.17 -18.41 -0.95
N LYS A 140 15.18 -18.64 -0.08
CA LYS A 140 13.79 -18.14 -0.24
C LYS A 140 13.44 -16.95 0.64
N GLU A 141 14.19 -16.73 1.71
CA GLU A 141 13.89 -15.68 2.70
C GLU A 141 14.66 -14.39 2.42
N CYS A 142 15.65 -14.41 1.54
CA CYS A 142 16.44 -13.24 1.20
C CYS A 142 15.84 -12.44 0.06
N VAL A 143 15.94 -11.12 0.20
CA VAL A 143 15.56 -10.16 -0.84
C VAL A 143 16.53 -10.28 -2.01
N ARG A 144 16.00 -10.19 -3.22
CA ARG A 144 16.78 -10.28 -4.46
C ARG A 144 16.68 -9.00 -5.28
N ASP A 145 17.75 -8.68 -5.99
CA ASP A 145 17.78 -7.58 -6.95
C ASP A 145 17.17 -8.01 -8.28
N SER A 146 17.11 -7.08 -9.23
CA SER A 146 16.55 -7.29 -10.57
C SER A 146 17.28 -8.34 -11.40
N ASN A 147 18.51 -8.72 -11.03
CA ASN A 147 19.28 -9.78 -11.68
C ASN A 147 19.07 -11.14 -11.00
N GLY A 148 18.33 -11.17 -9.88
CA GLY A 148 18.09 -12.36 -9.08
C GLY A 148 19.18 -12.60 -8.02
N ASP A 149 20.17 -11.72 -7.88
CA ASP A 149 21.21 -11.83 -6.87
C ASP A 149 20.70 -11.38 -5.50
N MET A 150 21.26 -11.94 -4.42
CA MET A 150 20.86 -11.55 -3.07
C MET A 150 21.28 -10.10 -2.78
N LEU A 151 20.34 -9.29 -2.30
CA LEU A 151 20.64 -7.96 -1.80
C LEU A 151 21.64 -8.04 -0.65
N GLN A 152 22.70 -7.23 -0.71
CA GLN A 152 23.75 -7.18 0.30
C GLN A 152 23.68 -5.89 1.10
N MET A 153 23.86 -5.98 2.42
CA MET A 153 24.08 -4.81 3.26
C MET A 153 25.34 -4.06 2.81
N GLY A 154 25.33 -2.74 2.98
CA GLY A 154 26.46 -1.88 2.60
C GLY A 154 26.69 -1.74 1.09
N THR A 155 25.80 -2.27 0.26
CA THR A 155 25.82 -2.10 -1.21
C THR A 155 24.73 -1.13 -1.63
N ASN A 156 25.04 -0.26 -2.61
CA ASN A 156 24.12 0.72 -3.15
C ASN A 156 23.11 0.06 -4.11
N TYR A 157 21.82 0.34 -3.93
CA TYR A 157 20.75 -0.10 -4.82
C TYR A 157 19.79 1.04 -5.14
N TYR A 158 19.48 1.25 -6.41
CA TYR A 158 18.31 2.03 -6.80
C TYR A 158 17.03 1.27 -6.44
N VAL A 159 16.09 1.96 -5.79
CA VAL A 159 14.75 1.43 -5.54
C VAL A 159 13.84 1.96 -6.62
N GLN A 160 13.48 1.10 -7.57
CA GLN A 160 12.68 1.48 -8.73
C GLN A 160 11.24 1.02 -8.53
N PRO A 161 10.27 1.93 -8.56
CA PRO A 161 8.89 1.55 -8.46
C PRO A 161 8.36 0.95 -9.78
N ILE A 162 7.49 -0.05 -9.66
CA ILE A 162 6.88 -0.73 -10.79
C ILE A 162 5.63 0.05 -11.22
N PHE A 163 5.75 0.83 -12.29
CA PHE A 163 4.63 1.52 -12.93
C PHE A 163 4.54 1.14 -14.41
N PRO A 164 3.33 1.14 -15.01
CA PRO A 164 3.14 0.80 -16.43
C PRO A 164 3.90 1.72 -17.40
N ASP A 165 4.22 2.95 -16.98
CA ASP A 165 4.66 4.04 -17.87
C ASP A 165 6.00 4.69 -17.43
N GLU A 166 6.92 3.91 -16.84
CA GLU A 166 8.31 4.32 -16.48
C GLU A 166 8.40 5.42 -15.41
N ALA A 167 8.26 5.03 -14.14
CA ALA A 167 8.85 5.81 -13.06
C ALA A 167 10.24 5.25 -12.74
N TRP A 168 11.20 6.15 -12.59
CA TRP A 168 12.61 5.76 -12.62
C TRP A 168 13.15 5.49 -11.23
N GLY A 169 12.74 6.24 -10.20
CA GLY A 169 13.10 5.95 -8.81
C GLY A 169 12.71 7.03 -7.80
N PHE A 170 13.47 7.07 -6.70
CA PHE A 170 13.24 7.99 -5.58
C PHE A 170 14.43 8.91 -5.33
N GLU A 171 14.16 10.20 -5.16
CA GLU A 171 15.15 11.25 -5.01
C GLU A 171 14.91 12.09 -3.74
N LEU A 172 15.93 12.81 -3.30
CA LEU A 172 15.85 13.76 -2.20
C LEU A 172 15.41 15.13 -2.69
N ALA A 173 14.38 15.68 -2.04
CA ALA A 173 13.91 17.03 -2.33
C ALA A 173 13.59 17.83 -1.07
N SER A 174 13.70 19.16 -1.17
CA SER A 174 13.19 20.06 -0.13
C SER A 174 11.69 19.89 -0.01
N ILE A 175 11.24 19.68 1.22
CA ILE A 175 9.81 19.65 1.60
C ILE A 175 9.44 20.85 2.47
N SER A 176 10.33 21.85 2.54
CA SER A 176 10.08 23.12 3.18
C SER A 176 9.22 24.01 2.29
N ASN A 177 8.32 24.78 2.91
CA ASN A 177 7.57 25.83 2.22
C ASN A 177 8.35 27.15 2.12
N ASP A 178 9.49 27.24 2.80
CA ASP A 178 10.36 28.42 2.82
C ASP A 178 11.56 28.15 1.89
N ILE A 179 11.62 28.88 0.77
CA ILE A 179 12.65 28.70 -0.27
C ILE A 179 14.05 29.00 0.29
N ASP A 180 14.16 29.93 1.23
CA ASP A 180 15.44 30.31 1.85
C ASP A 180 15.88 29.30 2.91
N LYS A 181 14.99 28.37 3.29
CA LYS A 181 15.25 27.30 4.26
C LYS A 181 14.90 25.95 3.66
N PRO A 182 15.79 25.32 2.88
CA PRO A 182 15.51 24.12 2.10
C PRO A 182 15.34 22.83 2.94
N CYS A 183 15.31 22.94 4.26
CA CYS A 183 15.24 21.83 5.20
C CYS A 183 13.89 21.79 5.92
N PRO A 184 13.34 20.60 6.21
CA PRO A 184 13.95 19.28 6.00
C PRO A 184 13.88 18.78 4.55
N LEU A 185 14.68 17.75 4.24
CA LEU A 185 14.54 16.97 3.01
C LEU A 185 13.56 15.81 3.23
N GLY A 186 12.76 15.53 2.20
CA GLY A 186 11.93 14.33 2.09
C GLY A 186 12.35 13.47 0.91
N ILE A 187 11.69 12.32 0.79
CA ILE A 187 11.90 11.40 -0.32
C ILE A 187 10.72 11.56 -1.28
N VAL A 188 11.03 11.86 -2.54
CA VAL A 188 10.04 12.07 -3.61
C VAL A 188 10.26 11.08 -4.74
N GLN A 189 9.19 10.71 -5.42
CA GLN A 189 9.26 9.98 -6.68
C GLN A 189 9.71 10.92 -7.79
N GLU A 190 10.70 10.48 -8.56
CA GLU A 190 11.23 11.17 -9.73
C GLU A 190 10.69 10.55 -11.03
N ASP A 191 10.40 11.41 -12.00
CA ASP A 191 9.73 11.04 -13.25
C ASP A 191 10.73 10.81 -14.40
N TYR A 192 12.02 11.15 -14.23
CA TYR A 192 13.02 11.08 -15.32
C TYR A 192 14.32 10.34 -15.00
N TYR A 193 14.68 10.19 -13.73
CA TYR A 193 15.97 9.65 -13.31
C TYR A 193 15.80 8.53 -12.29
N PRO A 194 16.74 7.56 -12.23
CA PRO A 194 16.65 6.43 -11.31
C PRO A 194 16.66 6.83 -9.82
N GLY A 195 16.84 8.12 -9.53
CA GLY A 195 16.92 8.67 -8.19
C GLY A 195 18.30 8.43 -7.58
N THR A 196 18.37 8.54 -6.26
CA THR A 196 19.61 8.32 -5.51
C THR A 196 19.59 6.91 -4.91
N PRO A 197 20.67 6.12 -5.07
CA PRO A 197 20.72 4.76 -4.58
C PRO A 197 20.75 4.71 -3.04
N LEU A 198 20.14 3.67 -2.49
CA LEU A 198 20.00 3.40 -1.07
C LEU A 198 21.00 2.35 -0.59
N LEU A 199 21.37 2.49 0.66
CA LEU A 199 22.05 1.51 1.47
C LEU A 199 21.05 0.91 2.47
N PHE A 200 21.38 -0.30 2.91
CA PHE A 200 20.64 -0.99 3.96
C PHE A 200 21.62 -1.47 5.03
N SER A 201 21.22 -1.31 6.28
CA SER A 201 22.00 -1.77 7.43
C SER A 201 21.10 -2.39 8.51
N HIS A 202 21.64 -3.38 9.21
CA HIS A 202 21.00 -3.99 10.36
C HIS A 202 21.58 -3.40 11.65
N ALA A 203 20.85 -3.53 12.77
CA ALA A 203 21.31 -3.06 14.08
C ALA A 203 22.68 -3.62 14.50
N ASN A 204 22.95 -4.87 14.12
CA ASN A 204 24.07 -5.66 14.63
C ASN A 204 25.09 -6.07 13.55
N SER A 205 24.87 -5.67 12.28
CA SER A 205 25.78 -6.00 11.18
C SER A 205 25.61 -5.02 10.03
N GLU A 206 26.73 -4.67 9.40
CA GLU A 206 26.77 -3.90 8.16
C GLU A 206 27.08 -4.78 6.93
N LYS A 207 27.18 -6.10 7.12
CA LYS A 207 27.51 -7.06 6.06
C LYS A 207 26.56 -8.26 6.10
N GLY A 208 26.30 -8.82 4.92
CA GLY A 208 25.50 -10.02 4.73
C GLY A 208 24.25 -9.78 3.89
N ALA A 209 23.56 -10.88 3.59
CA ALA A 209 22.35 -10.83 2.78
C ALA A 209 21.17 -10.24 3.55
N ILE A 210 20.37 -9.42 2.87
CA ILE A 210 19.16 -8.82 3.43
C ILE A 210 18.02 -9.83 3.42
N ARG A 211 17.40 -10.02 4.59
CA ARG A 211 16.26 -10.92 4.77
C ARG A 211 14.93 -10.18 4.72
N LEU A 212 13.92 -10.84 4.20
CA LEU A 212 12.53 -10.39 4.26
C LEU A 212 12.11 -10.17 5.71
N SER A 213 11.21 -9.21 5.91
CA SER A 213 10.55 -8.91 7.19
C SER A 213 11.49 -8.65 8.38
N THR A 214 12.76 -8.34 8.14
CA THR A 214 13.74 -8.00 9.17
C THR A 214 13.83 -6.48 9.32
N ASP A 215 14.00 -5.99 10.54
CA ASP A 215 14.14 -4.56 10.82
C ASP A 215 15.46 -4.01 10.27
N LEU A 216 15.37 -3.02 9.39
CA LEU A 216 16.49 -2.40 8.70
C LEU A 216 16.47 -0.89 8.87
N ASN A 217 17.64 -0.28 9.00
CA ASN A 217 17.80 1.12 8.63
C ASN A 217 18.01 1.21 7.11
N ILE A 218 17.40 2.23 6.51
CA ILE A 218 17.56 2.59 5.11
C ILE A 218 18.24 3.95 5.08
N ASP A 219 19.33 4.06 4.35
CA ASP A 219 20.16 5.26 4.32
C ASP A 219 20.68 5.59 2.92
N TYR A 220 21.29 6.76 2.79
CA TYR A 220 21.93 7.20 1.56
C TYR A 220 23.43 7.33 1.75
N ASN A 221 24.20 6.93 0.72
CA ASN A 221 25.65 7.13 0.69
C ASN A 221 26.00 8.53 0.20
N LEU A 222 25.77 9.55 1.03
CA LEU A 222 26.01 10.94 0.63
C LEU A 222 27.24 11.52 1.35
N SER A 223 28.12 12.16 0.56
CA SER A 223 29.26 12.89 1.09
C SER A 223 28.88 14.23 1.71
N TYR A 224 27.75 14.81 1.28
CA TYR A 224 27.23 16.08 1.75
C TYR A 224 25.72 16.20 1.50
N THR A 225 25.00 16.85 2.42
CA THR A 225 23.62 17.33 2.18
C THR A 225 23.46 18.76 2.69
N VAL A 226 22.49 19.50 2.15
CA VAL A 226 22.20 20.86 2.62
C VAL A 226 21.70 20.92 4.07
N CYS A 227 21.12 19.83 4.58
CA CYS A 227 20.51 19.80 5.91
C CYS A 227 21.41 19.22 7.01
N THR A 228 22.46 18.50 6.65
CA THR A 228 23.42 17.95 7.61
C THR A 228 24.78 17.72 6.99
N LYS A 229 25.82 17.94 7.81
CA LYS A 229 27.21 17.56 7.50
C LYS A 229 27.51 16.09 7.83
N SER A 230 26.57 15.38 8.44
CA SER A 230 26.69 13.95 8.73
C SER A 230 26.65 13.13 7.43
N LYS A 231 27.40 12.03 7.40
CA LYS A 231 27.32 11.02 6.35
C LYS A 231 26.14 10.07 6.55
N ASP A 232 25.68 9.92 7.80
CA ASP A 232 24.54 9.07 8.12
C ASP A 232 23.23 9.82 7.80
N VAL A 233 22.69 9.56 6.60
CA VAL A 233 21.44 10.15 6.11
C VAL A 233 20.35 9.09 6.16
N ILE A 234 19.81 8.87 7.35
CA ILE A 234 18.89 7.77 7.64
C ILE A 234 17.44 8.19 7.42
N TRP A 235 16.66 7.31 6.81
CA TRP A 235 15.20 7.44 6.71
C TRP A 235 14.56 7.40 8.10
N THR A 236 13.56 8.25 8.31
CA THR A 236 12.71 8.19 9.49
C THR A 236 11.27 8.57 9.14
N VAL A 237 10.31 7.97 9.82
CA VAL A 237 8.91 8.38 9.73
C VAL A 237 8.78 9.74 10.39
N GLY A 238 8.41 10.78 9.63
CA GLY A 238 8.18 12.15 10.08
C GLY A 238 6.91 12.30 10.93
N PRO A 239 6.66 13.49 11.53
CA PRO A 239 5.47 13.71 12.34
C PRO A 239 4.19 13.55 11.48
N TYR A 240 3.07 13.23 12.12
CA TYR A 240 1.79 13.12 11.43
C TYR A 240 1.38 14.47 10.82
N ASP A 241 1.19 14.52 9.52
CA ASP A 241 0.61 15.66 8.84
C ASP A 241 -0.92 15.52 8.84
N ARG A 242 -1.60 16.40 9.58
CA ARG A 242 -3.06 16.37 9.72
C ARG A 242 -3.81 16.72 8.43
N ARG A 243 -3.20 17.48 7.52
CA ARG A 243 -3.82 17.88 6.25
C ARG A 243 -3.72 16.76 5.24
N ALA A 244 -2.55 16.12 5.14
CA ALA A 244 -2.34 14.94 4.30
C ALA A 244 -2.93 13.66 4.90
N GLN A 245 -3.31 13.69 6.19
CA GLN A 245 -3.75 12.52 6.95
C GLN A 245 -2.76 11.34 6.89
N SER A 246 -1.46 11.64 6.88
CA SER A 246 -0.42 10.63 6.73
C SER A 246 0.87 11.03 7.45
N TYR A 247 1.75 10.05 7.64
CA TYR A 247 3.12 10.25 8.06
C TYR A 247 4.02 10.18 6.84
N PHE A 248 4.73 11.27 6.53
CA PHE A 248 5.70 11.26 5.45
C PHE A 248 7.06 10.73 5.91
N LEU A 249 7.80 10.11 5.00
CA LEU A 249 9.21 9.80 5.24
C LEU A 249 10.06 11.05 5.05
N VAL A 250 11.01 11.25 5.98
CA VAL A 250 11.94 12.37 6.00
C VAL A 250 13.34 11.89 6.32
N LEU A 251 14.34 12.74 6.08
CA LEU A 251 15.72 12.49 6.48
C LEU A 251 16.01 13.01 7.88
N GLY A 252 17.08 12.47 8.48
CA GLY A 252 17.55 12.86 9.81
C GLY A 252 17.25 11.83 10.90
N GLY A 253 16.99 10.58 10.51
CA GLY A 253 16.97 9.46 11.44
C GLY A 253 18.33 9.20 12.09
N VAL A 254 18.34 8.23 13.00
CA VAL A 254 19.54 7.79 13.74
C VAL A 254 19.81 6.33 13.38
N LYS A 255 21.06 6.04 13.01
CA LYS A 255 21.52 4.69 12.66
C LYS A 255 21.64 3.83 13.93
N GLY A 256 21.24 2.56 13.83
CA GLY A 256 21.37 1.59 14.90
C GLY A 256 20.57 1.92 16.16
N ASN A 257 21.05 1.42 17.31
CA ASN A 257 20.41 1.57 18.62
C ASN A 257 18.93 1.12 18.62
N PRO A 258 18.62 -0.12 18.21
CA PRO A 258 17.24 -0.61 18.09
C PRO A 258 16.50 -0.48 19.41
N GLY A 259 15.33 0.17 19.38
CA GLY A 259 14.50 0.35 20.56
C GLY A 259 13.60 1.57 20.48
N ARG A 260 12.99 1.92 21.61
CA ARG A 260 11.97 2.98 21.71
C ARG A 260 12.43 4.34 21.16
N LYS A 261 13.71 4.69 21.32
CA LYS A 261 14.25 6.00 20.89
C LYS A 261 14.45 6.10 19.38
N THR A 262 14.67 4.99 18.68
CA THR A 262 14.95 4.95 17.24
C THR A 262 13.85 4.26 16.45
N ILE A 263 12.72 3.95 17.09
CA ILE A 263 11.65 3.11 16.54
C ILE A 263 11.14 3.56 15.17
N ARG A 264 11.19 4.87 14.89
CA ARG A 264 10.75 5.50 13.64
C ARG A 264 11.70 5.29 12.46
N ASN A 265 12.87 4.69 12.69
CA ASN A 265 13.96 4.55 11.71
C ASN A 265 14.06 3.12 11.16
N TRP A 266 13.15 2.24 11.53
CA TRP A 266 13.20 0.81 11.24
C TRP A 266 12.10 0.42 10.27
N PHE A 267 12.51 -0.16 9.15
CA PHE A 267 11.66 -0.57 8.04
C PHE A 267 11.89 -2.04 7.72
N LYS A 268 10.96 -2.64 6.99
CA LYS A 268 11.01 -4.02 6.52
C LYS A 268 10.82 -4.04 5.02
N ILE A 269 11.41 -5.04 4.37
CA ILE A 269 11.11 -5.36 2.96
C ILE A 269 10.28 -6.64 2.96
N GLU A 270 9.16 -6.62 2.25
CA GLU A 270 8.22 -7.74 2.16
C GLU A 270 7.93 -8.06 0.69
N VAL A 271 7.54 -9.30 0.41
CA VAL A 271 7.08 -9.70 -0.93
C VAL A 271 5.76 -8.99 -1.22
N PHE A 272 5.62 -8.46 -2.44
CA PHE A 272 4.39 -7.84 -2.91
C PHE A 272 4.29 -7.93 -4.43
N GLY A 273 3.21 -8.53 -4.93
CA GLY A 273 3.12 -8.89 -6.34
C GLY A 273 4.21 -9.87 -6.73
N ASP A 274 4.88 -9.60 -7.84
CA ASP A 274 6.04 -10.37 -8.30
C ASP A 274 7.37 -9.77 -7.78
N ASN A 275 7.30 -8.66 -7.02
CA ASN A 275 8.45 -7.94 -6.51
C ASN A 275 8.32 -7.71 -4.99
N TYR A 276 8.62 -6.50 -4.51
CA TYR A 276 8.66 -6.17 -3.11
C TYR A 276 7.89 -4.90 -2.78
N LYS A 277 7.65 -4.68 -1.49
CA LYS A 277 7.24 -3.41 -0.91
C LYS A 277 8.10 -3.11 0.32
N ILE A 278 8.19 -1.83 0.67
CA ILE A 278 8.79 -1.39 1.93
C ILE A 278 7.65 -1.16 2.93
N ARG A 279 7.81 -1.65 4.16
CA ARG A 279 6.82 -1.53 5.23
C ARG A 279 7.42 -0.91 6.47
N TYR A 280 6.65 -0.04 7.14
CA TYR A 280 6.95 0.42 8.49
C TYR A 280 6.10 -0.38 9.49
N CYS A 281 6.72 -1.36 10.14
CA CYS A 281 6.12 -2.11 11.23
C CYS A 281 7.24 -2.68 12.12
N PRO A 282 7.91 -1.79 12.88
CA PRO A 282 9.16 -2.13 13.55
C PRO A 282 8.95 -3.12 14.71
N SER A 283 9.80 -4.14 14.80
CA SER A 283 9.81 -5.14 15.89
C SER A 283 10.92 -4.90 16.93
N VAL A 284 11.71 -3.84 16.78
CA VAL A 284 12.81 -3.48 17.70
C VAL A 284 12.37 -3.07 19.11
N CYS A 285 11.06 -2.94 19.36
CA CYS A 285 10.51 -2.57 20.66
C CYS A 285 9.19 -3.31 20.91
N TRP A 286 9.25 -4.41 21.68
CA TRP A 286 8.11 -5.31 21.91
C TRP A 286 6.89 -4.66 22.59
N ASN A 287 7.10 -3.62 23.41
CA ASN A 287 6.02 -2.94 24.15
C ASN A 287 5.63 -1.58 23.55
N CYS A 288 6.20 -1.20 22.42
CA CYS A 288 5.87 0.06 21.76
C CYS A 288 4.63 -0.10 20.89
N LYS A 289 3.67 0.82 21.01
CA LYS A 289 2.53 0.93 20.08
C LYS A 289 2.94 1.76 18.88
N VAL A 290 2.95 1.15 17.70
CA VAL A 290 3.25 1.78 16.42
C VAL A 290 2.14 1.53 15.42
N VAL A 291 1.87 2.50 14.56
CA VAL A 291 0.93 2.33 13.44
C VAL A 291 1.68 1.60 12.33
N CYS A 292 1.36 0.33 12.12
CA CYS A 292 1.93 -0.45 11.03
C CYS A 292 1.25 -0.12 9.71
N LYS A 293 2.03 0.36 8.75
CA LYS A 293 1.57 0.69 7.40
C LYS A 293 2.67 0.43 6.37
N ASP A 294 2.26 0.26 5.13
CA ASP A 294 3.19 0.15 4.02
C ASP A 294 3.69 1.53 3.60
N VAL A 295 4.80 1.57 2.86
CA VAL A 295 5.28 2.80 2.22
C VAL A 295 4.65 2.90 0.84
N GLY A 296 4.03 4.05 0.57
CA GLY A 296 3.41 4.37 -0.71
C GLY A 296 3.73 5.79 -1.15
N VAL A 297 3.32 6.12 -2.37
CA VAL A 297 3.46 7.45 -2.96
C VAL A 297 2.20 8.27 -2.69
N ILE A 298 2.37 9.45 -2.12
CA ILE A 298 1.29 10.37 -1.75
C ILE A 298 1.55 11.72 -2.42
N GLU A 299 0.62 12.17 -3.25
CA GLU A 299 0.69 13.49 -3.86
C GLU A 299 0.29 14.57 -2.84
N TYR A 300 1.23 15.46 -2.51
CA TYR A 300 1.02 16.52 -1.53
C TYR A 300 1.86 17.75 -1.90
N ASN A 301 1.22 18.92 -1.95
CA ASN A 301 1.83 20.19 -2.36
C ASN A 301 2.56 20.10 -3.72
N GLY A 302 2.00 19.35 -4.68
CA GLY A 302 2.58 19.18 -6.02
C GLY A 302 3.79 18.24 -6.08
N GLN A 303 4.14 17.57 -4.97
CA GLN A 303 5.20 16.57 -4.91
C GLN A 303 4.61 15.17 -4.68
N LYS A 304 5.15 14.16 -5.36
CA LYS A 304 4.85 12.74 -5.12
C LYS A 304 5.78 12.23 -4.02
N ARG A 305 5.36 12.33 -2.76
CA ARG A 305 6.21 12.05 -1.58
C ARG A 305 6.00 10.62 -1.08
N LEU A 306 7.06 10.01 -0.55
CA LEU A 306 6.90 8.76 0.19
C LEU A 306 6.29 8.99 1.57
N GLY A 307 5.32 8.16 1.92
CA GLY A 307 4.66 8.19 3.22
C GLY A 307 3.97 6.87 3.56
N LEU A 308 3.47 6.79 4.79
CA LEU A 308 2.73 5.64 5.29
C LEU A 308 1.34 5.60 4.65
N SER A 309 1.04 4.50 3.97
CA SER A 309 -0.12 4.33 3.10
C SER A 309 -0.72 2.93 3.25
N ASP A 310 -2.01 2.82 2.97
CA ASP A 310 -2.70 1.52 2.79
C ASP A 310 -2.55 1.00 1.35
N PHE A 311 -2.02 1.85 0.46
CA PHE A 311 -1.67 1.54 -0.92
C PHE A 311 -0.14 1.51 -1.06
N PRO A 312 0.50 0.33 -0.95
CA PRO A 312 1.95 0.20 -1.12
C PRO A 312 2.38 0.56 -2.54
N VAL A 313 3.62 1.05 -2.68
CA VAL A 313 4.31 1.07 -3.96
C VAL A 313 5.07 -0.24 -4.15
N GLU A 314 4.78 -0.95 -5.24
CA GLU A 314 5.57 -2.13 -5.65
C GLU A 314 6.93 -1.65 -6.17
N VAL A 315 8.02 -2.26 -5.72
CA VAL A 315 9.39 -1.86 -6.04
C VAL A 315 10.26 -3.06 -6.36
N LYS A 316 11.23 -2.83 -7.26
CA LYS A 316 12.39 -3.70 -7.46
C LYS A 316 13.67 -2.96 -7.06
N PHE A 317 14.71 -3.74 -6.78
CA PHE A 317 16.02 -3.23 -6.42
C PHE A 317 16.99 -3.43 -7.58
N VAL A 318 17.68 -2.38 -8.01
CA VAL A 318 18.68 -2.45 -9.08
C VAL A 318 20.03 -2.08 -8.48
N LYS A 319 21.01 -2.97 -8.56
CA LYS A 319 22.34 -2.73 -8.01
C LYS A 319 23.02 -1.58 -8.75
N ASP A 320 23.59 -0.65 -8.01
CA ASP A 320 24.43 0.41 -8.55
C ASP A 320 25.77 -0.21 -8.97
N ALA A 321 26.10 -0.06 -10.26
CA ALA A 321 27.22 -0.77 -10.91
C ALA A 321 28.56 -0.07 -10.71
#